data_AF-A0AA35TJG7-F1
#
_entry.id   AF-A0AA35TJG7-F1
#
_cell.length_a   1.000
_cell.length_b   1.000
_cell.length_c   1.000
_cell.angle_alpha   90.00
_cell.angle_beta   90.00
_cell.angle_gamma   90.00
#
_symmetry.space_group_name_H-M   'P 1'
#
loop_
_entity.id
_entity.type
_entity.pdbx_description
1 polymer ?
#
loop_
_entity_poly.entity_id
_entity_poly.type
_entity_poly.pdbx_seq_one_letter_code
_entity_poly.pdbx_strand_id
1 'polypeptide(L)'
;MYEMLMGFPPFCSERPQDTYRKIMHWRQHLVFSPELPPTSRDSEALIRKLLCDVSDRIGTNVEEVKAHTFFKGTDWDHIRDRPAAIPVHVKHMADTSNFDDFEELSDQKKSFNEDSEEAQRDWVFQNYTFKRFEGLTQRGHLRL
;
A
#
# COMPACT_ATOMS: atom_id res chain seq x y z
N MET A 1 -9.52 -0.29 -0.45
CA MET A 1 -10.88 0.22 -0.76
C MET A 1 -11.97 -0.62 -0.12
N TYR A 2 -12.10 -1.91 -0.45
CA TYR A 2 -13.10 -2.79 0.19
C TYR A 2 -13.02 -2.74 1.72
N GLU A 3 -11.84 -2.99 2.29
CA GLU A 3 -11.63 -2.94 3.74
C GLU A 3 -11.96 -1.58 4.38
N MET A 4 -11.67 -0.47 3.71
CA MET A 4 -12.03 0.86 4.21
C MET A 4 -13.55 1.07 4.30
N LEU A 5 -14.32 0.41 3.44
CA LEU A 5 -15.79 0.53 3.42
C LEU A 5 -16.48 -0.53 4.28
N MET A 6 -15.85 -1.71 4.43
CA MET A 6 -16.47 -2.88 5.04
C MET A 6 -15.91 -3.20 6.45
N GLY A 7 -14.74 -2.67 6.78
CA GLY A 7 -14.03 -2.90 8.05
C GLY A 7 -13.18 -4.19 8.08
N PHE A 8 -13.14 -4.96 6.99
CA PHE A 8 -12.36 -6.19 6.89
C PHE A 8 -11.98 -6.52 5.43
N PRO A 9 -10.93 -7.33 5.19
CA PRO A 9 -10.50 -7.65 3.84
C PRO A 9 -11.46 -8.63 3.13
N PRO A 10 -11.63 -8.54 1.79
CA PRO A 10 -12.67 -9.26 1.04
C PRO A 10 -12.53 -10.79 1.05
N PHE A 11 -11.32 -11.31 1.31
CA PHE A 11 -11.02 -12.75 1.30
C PHE A 11 -10.58 -13.27 2.67
N CYS A 12 -10.89 -12.54 3.75
CA CYS A 12 -10.51 -12.91 5.10
C CYS A 12 -10.98 -14.33 5.47
N SER A 13 -10.09 -15.11 6.07
CA SER A 13 -10.37 -16.45 6.61
C SER A 13 -9.44 -16.70 7.79
N GLU A 14 -9.83 -17.61 8.68
CA GLU A 14 -9.02 -17.99 9.84
C GLU A 14 -7.69 -18.65 9.45
N ARG A 15 -7.68 -19.43 8.36
CA ARG A 15 -6.49 -20.17 7.93
C ARG A 15 -5.96 -19.62 6.60
N PRO A 16 -4.64 -19.45 6.44
CA PRO A 16 -4.04 -18.88 5.23
C PRO A 16 -4.44 -19.61 3.93
N GLN A 17 -4.53 -20.95 3.97
CA GLN A 17 -4.90 -21.72 2.78
C GLN A 17 -6.32 -21.45 2.29
N ASP A 18 -7.24 -21.09 3.20
CA ASP A 18 -8.61 -20.76 2.83
C ASP A 18 -8.67 -19.37 2.20
N THR A 19 -7.89 -18.42 2.73
CA THR A 19 -7.68 -17.11 2.11
C THR A 19 -7.12 -17.24 0.69
N TYR A 20 -6.09 -18.07 0.49
CA TYR A 20 -5.56 -18.34 -0.86
C TYR A 20 -6.63 -18.95 -1.78
N ARG A 21 -7.40 -19.93 -1.29
CA ARG A 21 -8.49 -20.53 -2.06
C ARG A 21 -9.54 -19.50 -2.47
N LYS A 22 -9.93 -18.61 -1.56
CA LYS A 22 -10.88 -17.52 -1.85
C LYS A 22 -10.34 -16.55 -2.89
N ILE A 23 -9.06 -16.18 -2.82
CA ILE A 23 -8.40 -15.32 -3.81
C ILE A 23 -8.38 -16.00 -5.20
N MET A 24 -8.00 -17.28 -5.26
CA MET A 24 -7.97 -18.03 -6.52
C MET A 24 -9.36 -18.16 -7.16
N HIS A 25 -10.40 -18.27 -6.34
CA HIS A 25 -11.81 -18.35 -6.78
C HIS A 25 -12.55 -17.03 -6.53
N TRP A 26 -11.87 -15.88 -6.71
CA TRP A 26 -12.39 -14.55 -6.35
C TRP A 26 -13.78 -14.26 -6.90
N ARG A 27 -14.11 -14.75 -8.11
CA ARG A 27 -15.42 -14.56 -8.74
C ARG A 27 -16.59 -15.07 -7.89
N GLN A 28 -16.35 -16.13 -7.12
CA GLN A 28 -17.35 -16.77 -6.24
C GLN A 28 -17.32 -16.18 -4.82
N HIS A 29 -16.19 -15.59 -4.42
CA HIS A 29 -15.97 -15.15 -3.04
C HIS A 29 -15.94 -13.63 -2.86
N LEU A 30 -15.94 -12.84 -3.94
CA LEU A 30 -16.13 -11.39 -3.88
C LEU A 30 -17.64 -11.07 -3.81
N VAL A 31 -18.16 -11.03 -2.59
CA VAL A 31 -19.59 -10.90 -2.30
C VAL A 31 -19.91 -9.51 -1.74
N PHE A 32 -21.00 -8.93 -2.23
CA PHE A 32 -21.64 -7.74 -1.68
C PHE A 32 -23.08 -8.14 -1.32
N SER A 33 -23.30 -8.53 -0.06
CA SER A 33 -24.58 -9.04 0.45
C SER A 33 -25.34 -7.95 1.22
N PRO A 34 -26.69 -7.96 1.27
CA PRO A 34 -27.46 -7.08 2.15
C PRO A 34 -27.12 -7.19 3.64
N GLU A 35 -26.49 -8.29 4.06
CA GLU A 35 -26.00 -8.50 5.43
C GLU A 35 -24.73 -7.71 5.75
N LEU A 36 -24.06 -7.16 4.73
CA LEU A 36 -22.85 -6.37 4.89
C LEU A 36 -23.16 -4.87 4.96
N PRO A 37 -22.22 -4.04 5.44
CA PRO A 37 -22.39 -2.59 5.44
C PRO A 37 -22.80 -2.07 4.05
N PRO A 38 -23.77 -1.14 3.98
CA PRO A 38 -24.24 -0.61 2.72
C PRO A 38 -23.12 0.14 2.01
N THR A 39 -22.88 -0.21 0.75
CA THR A 39 -21.91 0.45 -0.12
C THR A 39 -22.62 1.07 -1.32
N SER A 40 -22.05 2.15 -1.87
CA SER A 40 -22.64 2.76 -3.07
C SER A 40 -22.38 1.87 -4.29
N ARG A 41 -23.29 1.93 -5.27
CA ARG A 41 -23.13 1.19 -6.53
C ARG A 41 -21.83 1.55 -7.25
N ASP A 42 -21.41 2.81 -7.16
CA ASP A 42 -20.17 3.29 -7.75
C ASP A 42 -18.93 2.73 -7.04
N SER A 43 -18.97 2.57 -5.71
CA SER A 43 -17.86 1.99 -4.97
C SER A 43 -17.73 0.48 -5.22
N GLU A 44 -18.84 -0.24 -5.27
CA GLU A 44 -18.86 -1.66 -5.67
C GLU A 44 -18.32 -1.83 -7.09
N ALA A 45 -18.78 -1.00 -8.05
CA ALA A 45 -18.30 -1.05 -9.43
C ALA A 45 -16.78 -0.83 -9.53
N LEU A 46 -16.24 0.14 -8.77
CA LEU A 46 -14.80 0.39 -8.70
C LEU A 46 -14.05 -0.83 -8.14
N ILE A 47 -14.53 -1.39 -7.04
CA ILE A 47 -13.90 -2.57 -6.43
C ILE A 47 -13.90 -3.76 -7.40
N ARG A 48 -15.01 -4.01 -8.11
CA ARG A 48 -15.08 -5.09 -9.11
C ARG A 48 -14.13 -4.87 -10.29
N LYS A 49 -13.87 -3.63 -10.66
CA LYS A 49 -12.88 -3.28 -11.69
C LYS A 49 -11.43 -3.34 -11.23
N LEU A 50 -11.18 -3.35 -9.92
CA LEU A 50 -9.85 -3.54 -9.34
C LEU A 50 -9.58 -5.02 -9.02
N LEU A 51 -10.54 -5.70 -8.41
CA LEU A 51 -10.50 -7.10 -8.04
C LEU A 51 -11.07 -7.99 -9.16
N CYS A 52 -10.38 -7.97 -10.30
CA CYS A 52 -10.69 -8.80 -11.46
C CYS A 52 -9.43 -9.35 -12.13
N ASP A 53 -9.62 -10.09 -13.22
CA ASP A 53 -8.53 -10.57 -14.07
C ASP A 53 -7.73 -9.40 -14.65
N VAL A 54 -6.45 -9.65 -14.91
CA VAL A 54 -5.50 -8.61 -15.33
C VAL A 54 -5.93 -7.90 -16.62
N SER A 55 -6.55 -8.62 -17.56
CA SER A 55 -7.02 -8.06 -18.83
C SER A 55 -8.17 -7.04 -18.69
N ASP A 56 -8.97 -7.17 -17.63
CA ASP A 56 -10.16 -6.33 -17.40
C ASP A 56 -9.91 -5.23 -16.36
N ARG A 57 -8.75 -5.27 -15.70
CA ARG A 57 -8.41 -4.42 -14.57
C ARG A 57 -8.12 -3.00 -15.04
N ILE A 58 -8.81 -2.05 -14.43
CA ILE A 58 -8.55 -0.63 -14.66
C ILE A 58 -7.22 -0.19 -14.02
N GLY A 59 -6.63 0.87 -14.56
CA GLY A 59 -5.45 1.51 -13.96
C GLY A 59 -4.12 1.13 -14.60
N THR A 60 -4.15 0.47 -15.76
CA THR A 60 -2.99 0.47 -16.68
C THR A 60 -2.67 1.90 -17.11
N ASN A 61 -3.71 2.71 -17.31
CA ASN A 61 -3.64 4.16 -17.40
C ASN A 61 -4.38 4.79 -16.21
N VAL A 62 -3.74 5.73 -15.52
CA VAL A 62 -4.33 6.44 -14.36
C VAL A 62 -5.62 7.18 -14.74
N GLU A 63 -5.75 7.62 -15.99
CA GLU A 63 -6.95 8.33 -16.47
C GLU A 63 -8.22 7.46 -16.42
N GLU A 64 -8.10 6.14 -16.56
CA GLU A 64 -9.23 5.21 -16.37
C GLU A 64 -9.76 5.25 -14.94
N VAL A 65 -8.86 5.34 -13.96
CA VAL A 65 -9.21 5.42 -12.55
C VAL A 65 -9.84 6.77 -12.24
N LYS A 66 -9.24 7.87 -12.73
CA LYS A 66 -9.76 9.23 -12.52
C LYS A 66 -11.15 9.43 -13.12
N ALA A 67 -11.43 8.79 -14.26
CA ALA A 67 -12.71 8.88 -14.97
C ALA A 67 -13.80 7.97 -14.37
N HIS A 68 -13.48 7.09 -13.42
CA HIS A 68 -14.46 6.20 -12.82
C HIS A 68 -15.52 6.99 -12.03
N THR A 69 -16.79 6.57 -12.11
CA THR A 69 -17.94 7.30 -11.51
C THR A 69 -17.81 7.53 -10.01
N PHE A 70 -17.14 6.61 -9.31
CA PHE A 70 -16.79 6.76 -7.89
C PHE A 70 -16.06 8.07 -7.57
N PHE A 71 -15.23 8.57 -8.48
CA PHE A 71 -14.47 9.82 -8.31
C PHE A 71 -15.11 11.02 -9.03
N LYS A 72 -16.39 10.92 -9.39
CA LYS A 72 -17.10 12.03 -10.05
C LYS A 72 -17.06 13.28 -9.16
N GLY A 73 -16.56 14.38 -9.72
CA GLY A 73 -16.45 15.67 -9.01
C GLY A 73 -15.16 15.83 -8.19
N THR A 74 -14.26 14.85 -8.22
CA THR A 74 -12.91 15.01 -7.66
C THR A 74 -12.11 15.98 -8.52
N ASP A 75 -11.58 17.03 -7.89
CA ASP A 75 -10.58 17.92 -8.48
C ASP A 75 -9.20 17.28 -8.27
N TRP A 76 -8.69 16.67 -9.33
CA TRP A 76 -7.43 15.94 -9.31
C TRP A 76 -6.21 16.86 -9.36
N ASP A 77 -6.35 18.05 -9.93
CA ASP A 77 -5.24 19.00 -10.09
C ASP A 77 -4.90 19.66 -8.75
N HIS A 78 -5.92 19.94 -7.94
CA HIS A 78 -5.78 20.60 -6.64
C HIS A 78 -6.01 19.66 -5.45
N ILE A 79 -5.92 18.34 -5.64
CA ILE A 79 -6.20 17.37 -4.57
C ILE A 79 -5.29 17.55 -3.35
N ARG A 80 -4.06 18.04 -3.55
CA ARG A 80 -3.08 18.28 -2.48
C ARG A 80 -3.29 19.59 -1.74
N ASP A 81 -4.02 20.54 -2.34
CA ASP A 81 -4.29 21.85 -1.74
C ASP A 81 -5.48 21.79 -0.77
N ARG A 82 -6.27 20.72 -0.84
CA ARG A 82 -7.40 20.48 0.04
C ARG A 82 -6.93 20.00 1.42
N PRO A 83 -7.58 20.43 2.51
CA PRO A 83 -7.30 19.88 3.82
C PRO A 83 -7.60 18.37 3.85
N ALA A 84 -6.78 17.61 4.57
CA ALA A 84 -7.01 16.19 4.77
C ALA A 84 -8.38 15.97 5.46
N ALA A 85 -9.13 14.96 5.00
CA ALA A 85 -10.43 14.63 5.59
C ALA A 85 -10.33 14.25 7.07
N ILE A 86 -9.20 13.67 7.47
CA ILE A 86 -8.87 13.32 8.85
C ILE A 86 -7.51 13.96 9.17
N PRO A 87 -7.45 15.04 9.96
CA PRO A 87 -6.19 15.63 10.37
C PRO A 87 -5.48 14.74 11.40
N VAL A 88 -4.17 14.59 11.26
CA VAL A 88 -3.32 13.85 12.22
C VAL A 88 -2.89 14.81 13.34
N HIS A 89 -3.04 14.38 14.58
CA HIS A 89 -2.53 15.13 15.73
C HIS A 89 -1.14 14.63 16.12
N VAL A 90 -0.18 15.55 16.16
CA VAL A 90 1.22 15.26 16.53
C VAL A 90 1.58 16.17 17.69
N LYS A 91 2.00 15.57 18.81
CA LYS A 91 2.31 16.29 20.05
C LYS A 91 3.69 16.96 20.00
N HIS A 92 4.68 16.29 19.39
CA HIS A 92 6.08 16.72 19.32
C HIS A 92 6.84 15.94 18.22
N MET A 93 8.10 16.32 17.94
CA MET A 93 8.87 15.77 16.81
C MET A 93 9.16 14.26 16.89
N ALA A 94 9.14 13.67 18.08
CA ALA A 94 9.40 12.26 18.32
C ALA A 94 8.12 11.47 18.69
N ASP A 95 6.94 12.05 18.46
CA ASP A 95 5.66 11.42 18.81
C ASP A 95 5.40 10.18 17.94
N THR A 96 5.32 9.01 18.59
CA THR A 96 4.99 7.73 17.96
C THR A 96 3.53 7.32 18.19
N SER A 97 2.68 8.15 18.80
CA SER A 97 1.33 7.73 19.23
C SER A 97 0.32 7.46 18.11
N ASN A 98 0.68 7.72 16.85
CA ASN A 98 -0.13 7.36 15.67
C ASN A 98 0.30 6.03 15.04
N PHE A 99 1.20 5.29 15.70
CA PHE A 99 1.69 3.96 15.31
C PHE A 99 1.36 2.94 16.39
N ASP A 100 1.31 1.67 15.99
CA ASP A 100 1.16 0.56 16.93
C ASP A 100 2.48 0.29 17.67
N ASP A 101 2.38 -0.04 18.95
CA ASP A 101 3.51 -0.55 19.73
C ASP A 101 3.68 -2.05 19.42
N PHE A 102 4.83 -2.41 18.86
CA PHE A 102 5.19 -3.81 18.64
C PHE A 102 6.13 -4.26 19.74
N GLU A 103 5.89 -5.45 20.30
CA GLU A 103 6.88 -6.09 21.17
C GLU A 103 8.17 -6.29 20.38
N GLU A 104 9.31 -5.92 20.96
CA GLU A 104 10.61 -6.28 20.41
C GLU A 104 10.65 -7.81 20.32
N LEU A 105 10.67 -8.34 19.08
CA LEU A 105 10.98 -9.73 18.84
C LEU A 105 12.35 -9.97 19.47
N SER A 106 12.36 -10.68 20.61
CA SER A 106 13.54 -10.87 21.44
C SER A 106 14.72 -11.19 20.54
N ASP A 107 15.74 -10.33 20.62
CA ASP A 107 16.97 -10.36 19.83
C ASP A 107 17.43 -11.80 19.56
N GLN A 108 16.97 -12.40 18.47
CA GLN A 108 17.78 -13.36 17.75
C GLN A 108 18.86 -12.53 17.08
N LYS A 109 19.78 -12.01 17.90
CA LYS A 109 21.15 -11.74 17.49
C LYS A 109 21.67 -13.07 16.99
N LYS A 110 21.40 -13.36 15.71
CA LYS A 110 22.18 -14.33 14.97
C LYS A 110 23.59 -13.79 15.06
N SER A 111 24.39 -14.38 15.95
CA SER A 111 25.82 -14.22 15.95
C SER A 111 26.28 -14.69 14.58
N PHE A 112 26.45 -13.76 13.66
CA PHE A 112 27.07 -14.06 12.40
C PHE A 112 28.54 -14.35 12.69
N ASN A 113 29.01 -15.58 12.42
CA ASN A 113 30.42 -15.92 12.53
C ASN A 113 31.22 -14.93 11.65
N GLU A 114 32.13 -14.17 12.27
CA GLU A 114 32.79 -13.00 11.69
C GLU A 114 33.93 -13.37 10.73
N ASP A 115 34.34 -14.64 10.64
CA ASP A 115 35.65 -14.96 10.09
C ASP A 115 35.68 -15.38 8.60
N SER A 116 34.58 -15.33 7.83
CA SER A 116 34.61 -15.83 6.42
C SER A 116 33.79 -15.08 5.37
N GLU A 117 32.90 -14.16 5.74
CA GLU A 117 31.91 -13.58 4.81
C GLU A 117 32.01 -12.06 4.62
N GLU A 118 32.96 -11.37 5.27
CA GLU A 118 33.03 -9.90 5.30
C GLU A 118 33.14 -9.27 3.90
N ALA A 119 34.02 -9.79 3.03
CA ALA A 119 34.21 -9.24 1.68
C ALA A 119 33.01 -9.45 0.74
N GLN A 120 32.21 -10.50 0.97
CA GLN A 120 31.04 -10.83 0.13
C GLN A 120 29.79 -10.07 0.58
N ARG A 121 29.70 -9.74 1.87
CA ARG A 121 28.63 -8.95 2.47
C ARG A 121 28.69 -7.47 2.08
N ASP A 122 29.87 -6.89 1.94
CA ASP A 122 29.97 -5.48 1.55
C ASP A 122 29.58 -5.23 0.08
N TRP A 123 29.80 -6.21 -0.79
CA TRP A 123 29.42 -6.11 -2.21
C TRP A 123 27.90 -6.00 -2.42
N VAL A 124 27.08 -6.66 -1.59
CA VAL A 124 25.61 -6.60 -1.76
C VAL A 124 25.01 -5.25 -1.35
N PHE A 125 25.78 -4.42 -0.63
CA PHE A 125 25.39 -3.06 -0.26
C PHE A 125 26.11 -1.98 -1.09
N GLN A 126 26.84 -2.36 -2.13
CA GLN A 126 27.46 -1.39 -3.02
C GLN A 126 26.38 -0.48 -3.65
N ASN A 127 26.57 0.83 -3.57
CA ASN A 127 25.60 1.87 -3.98
C ASN A 127 24.31 1.96 -3.16
N TYR A 128 24.24 1.31 -1.99
CA TYR A 128 23.12 1.49 -1.07
C TYR A 128 23.06 2.92 -0.50
N THR A 129 24.22 3.56 -0.31
CA THR A 129 24.30 4.92 0.24
C THR A 129 23.60 5.93 -0.67
N PHE A 130 22.52 6.51 -0.16
CA PHE A 130 21.81 7.61 -0.80
C PHE A 130 21.98 8.90 0.01
N LYS A 131 22.38 9.98 -0.65
CA LYS A 131 22.45 11.33 -0.07
C LYS A 131 21.62 12.29 -0.90
N ARG A 132 20.50 12.73 -0.32
CA ARG A 132 19.49 13.57 -1.01
C ARG A 132 20.00 14.92 -1.49
N PHE A 133 20.98 15.50 -0.79
CA PHE A 133 21.43 16.88 -1.01
C PHE A 133 22.88 17.00 -1.48
N GLU A 134 23.57 15.89 -1.73
CA GLU A 134 24.86 15.90 -2.42
C GLU A 134 24.59 15.67 -3.93
N GLY A 135 24.81 16.71 -4.73
CA GLY A 135 24.53 16.78 -6.18
C GLY A 135 25.39 15.88 -7.08
N LEU A 136 25.70 14.66 -6.64
CA LEU A 136 26.46 13.65 -7.39
C LEU A 136 25.72 12.30 -7.47
N THR A 137 24.43 12.24 -7.18
CA THR A 137 23.64 11.01 -7.29
C THR A 137 23.05 10.84 -8.70
N GLN A 138 23.88 10.42 -9.66
CA GLN A 138 23.58 9.74 -10.97
C GLN A 138 22.37 10.17 -11.84
N ARG A 139 21.57 11.17 -11.48
CA ARG A 139 20.39 11.64 -12.21
C ARG A 139 20.50 13.15 -12.41
N GLY A 140 21.05 13.52 -13.55
CA GLY A 140 20.85 14.83 -14.16
C GLY A 140 21.91 15.88 -13.83
N HIS A 141 22.59 16.35 -14.88
CA HIS A 141 23.44 17.52 -14.84
C HIS A 141 22.69 18.76 -14.33
N LEU A 142 23.33 19.50 -13.44
CA LEU A 142 23.03 20.92 -13.21
C LEU A 142 23.35 21.66 -14.52
N ARG A 143 22.31 22.15 -15.22
CA ARG A 143 22.50 23.23 -16.19
C ARG A 143 22.65 24.52 -15.38
N LEU A 144 23.84 25.12 -15.49
CA LEU A 144 24.11 26.51 -15.11
C LEU A 144 23.23 27.47 -15.92
#